data_AF-A0A095D758-F1
#
_entry.id   AF-A0A095D758-F1
#
_cell.length_a   1.000
_cell.length_b   1.000
_cell.length_c   1.000
_cell.angle_alpha   90.00
_cell.angle_beta   90.00
_cell.angle_gamma   90.00
#
_symmetry.space_group_name_H-M   'P 1'
#
loop_
_entity.id
_entity.type
_entity.pdbx_description
1 polymer ?
#
loop_
_entity_poly.entity_id
_entity_poly.type
_entity_poly.pdbx_seq_one_letter_code
_entity_poly.pdbx_strand_id
1 'polypeptide(L)'
;MRLLTYQMPDELLAIASGGEFDEFDLNEFFRANGNGVLAHFEHKDEVQKWLNIIRGSGPAQTIESLKTGTRPPWPYSDVRLLPYLNHAFWFLPNVAACEAMKNLLEEPQNTFWHEYGVIVAAGAGAGIGLDALPPVRKAIGNGEDTKTITLSCGKLTTGVTVKQWASILMLRNLKSPETYFQAAFRVQSPWSIPNPEGDDPNAELIKKPICFIFDFAPTRALRQLSEYGIGLSPSEPNPEKAVADLVSFLPVLAYDGANMTQIDAGGILDIAMAGTSATLLARKWESAMLVNVDNDTLRRVLDNPEALAAVERIEGWRALGDNVIETIINKSETVKDLKKKAKDGELSKAEKKELTEEEREYKNKRKQIQEKLIKFATRIPAFMYLTDFRENTLVDVITKIEPELFLTVTGLTVEDFNLLVRLRVFNTERMNEAVFAFRRYEDASLRYTGIESHEGLTHIGGYDTVVEIAQPQRDTS
;
A
#
# COMPACT_ATOMS: atom_id res chain seq x y z
N MET A 1 -8.83 1.79 16.73
CA MET A 1 -7.48 2.14 16.22
C MET A 1 -7.65 3.32 15.28
N ARG A 2 -6.70 4.25 15.18
CA ARG A 2 -6.80 5.43 14.28
C ARG A 2 -5.48 5.62 13.52
N LEU A 3 -5.57 5.91 12.23
CA LEU A 3 -4.42 6.27 11.39
C LEU A 3 -4.37 7.78 11.22
N LEU A 4 -3.25 8.39 11.60
CA LEU A 4 -2.99 9.82 11.42
C LEU A 4 -1.83 9.96 10.43
N THR A 5 -2.10 10.59 9.29
CA THR A 5 -1.09 10.90 8.28
C THR A 5 -0.74 12.39 8.34
N TYR A 6 0.54 12.70 8.17
CA TYR A 6 1.05 14.07 8.26
C TYR A 6 1.84 14.42 7.01
N GLN A 7 1.39 15.45 6.31
CA GLN A 7 2.21 16.11 5.31
C GLN A 7 3.38 16.81 6.00
N MET A 8 4.59 16.45 5.60
CA MET A 8 5.81 17.08 6.10
C MET A 8 6.03 18.44 5.42
N PRO A 9 6.65 19.42 6.09
CA PRO A 9 6.99 20.70 5.48
C PRO A 9 7.93 20.51 4.27
N ASP A 10 7.76 21.38 3.26
CA ASP A 10 8.49 21.31 1.98
C ASP A 10 10.03 21.26 2.14
N GLU A 11 10.58 21.93 3.16
CA GLU A 11 12.01 21.90 3.47
C GLU A 11 12.52 20.46 3.73
N LEU A 12 11.72 19.62 4.38
CA LEU A 12 12.08 18.22 4.62
C LEU A 12 11.81 17.34 3.40
N LEU A 13 10.76 17.65 2.64
CA LEU A 13 10.42 16.91 1.41
C LEU A 13 11.53 17.00 0.37
N ALA A 14 12.18 18.17 0.24
CA ALA A 14 13.23 18.42 -0.75
C ALA A 14 14.45 17.49 -0.66
N ILE A 15 14.69 16.86 0.50
CA ILE A 15 15.87 16.03 0.76
C ILE A 15 15.65 14.58 0.34
N ALA A 16 14.40 14.13 0.35
CA ALA A 16 14.03 12.75 0.10
C ALA A 16 12.84 12.64 -0.86
N SER A 17 12.74 13.53 -1.84
CA SER A 17 11.82 13.33 -2.96
C SER A 17 12.42 12.27 -3.88
N GLY A 18 11.80 11.10 -3.97
CA GLY A 18 12.35 9.97 -4.71
C GLY A 18 11.30 8.94 -5.13
N GLY A 19 11.51 8.33 -6.30
CA GLY A 19 10.65 7.27 -6.85
C GLY A 19 9.79 7.69 -8.04
N GLU A 20 8.97 6.75 -8.53
CA GLU A 20 8.14 6.92 -9.75
C GLU A 20 7.00 7.96 -9.57
N PHE A 21 6.73 8.39 -8.33
CA PHE A 21 5.59 9.22 -7.94
C PHE A 21 5.97 10.55 -7.25
N ASP A 22 7.26 10.91 -7.22
CA ASP A 22 7.76 12.12 -6.52
C ASP A 22 7.32 12.18 -5.03
N GLU A 23 7.31 11.01 -4.38
CA GLU A 23 6.87 10.83 -2.99
C GLU A 23 8.03 11.02 -2.01
N PHE A 24 7.70 11.36 -0.76
CA PHE A 24 8.68 11.43 0.34
C PHE A 24 9.19 10.04 0.72
N ASP A 25 10.46 9.77 0.45
CA ASP A 25 11.13 8.51 0.75
C ASP A 25 11.65 8.48 2.19
N LEU A 26 10.92 7.81 3.09
CA LEU A 26 11.36 7.66 4.49
C LEU A 26 12.63 6.82 4.65
N ASN A 27 12.93 5.90 3.73
CA ASN A 27 14.17 5.13 3.81
C ASN A 27 15.38 6.00 3.51
N GLU A 28 15.24 6.93 2.56
CA GLU A 28 16.25 7.93 2.25
C GLU A 28 16.39 8.96 3.38
N PHE A 29 15.26 9.51 3.85
CA PHE A 29 15.26 10.49 4.93
C PHE A 29 15.92 9.98 6.22
N PHE A 30 15.65 8.72 6.59
CA PHE A 30 16.26 8.06 7.74
C PHE A 30 17.48 7.19 7.36
N ARG A 31 18.16 7.49 6.26
CA ARG A 31 19.39 6.78 5.87
C ARG A 31 20.47 7.02 6.92
N ALA A 32 21.10 5.93 7.35
CA ALA A 32 22.06 5.93 8.44
C ALA A 32 23.20 4.95 8.17
N ASN A 33 24.38 5.29 8.68
CA ASN A 33 25.62 4.51 8.58
C ASN A 33 26.24 4.30 9.95
N GLY A 34 27.21 3.39 10.02
CA GLY A 34 27.92 3.06 11.26
C GLY A 34 27.22 1.98 12.09
N ASN A 35 27.71 1.76 13.30
CA ASN A 35 27.20 0.76 14.23
C ASN A 35 27.32 1.22 15.69
N GLY A 36 26.37 0.77 16.52
CA GLY A 36 26.32 1.11 17.95
C GLY A 36 26.44 2.61 18.19
N VAL A 37 27.40 3.01 19.03
CA VAL A 37 27.67 4.43 19.37
C VAL A 37 28.21 5.27 18.21
N LEU A 38 28.69 4.64 17.13
CA LEU A 38 29.17 5.33 15.93
C LEU A 38 28.08 5.47 14.85
N ALA A 39 26.90 4.89 15.09
CA ALA A 39 25.78 5.00 14.17
C ALA A 39 25.27 6.46 14.11
N HIS A 40 25.09 6.98 12.90
CA HIS A 40 24.60 8.34 12.66
C HIS A 40 23.75 8.41 11.39
N PHE A 41 22.80 9.36 11.38
CA PHE A 41 22.05 9.69 10.17
C PHE A 41 22.92 10.46 9.19
N GLU A 42 22.73 10.21 7.91
CA GLU A 42 23.35 11.04 6.87
C GLU A 42 22.72 12.44 6.82
N HIS A 43 21.39 12.51 6.96
CA HIS A 43 20.60 13.75 7.03
C HIS A 43 20.28 14.13 8.48
N LYS A 44 21.31 14.13 9.35
CA LYS A 44 21.14 14.28 10.81
C LYS A 44 20.38 15.56 11.20
N ASP A 45 20.72 16.69 10.58
CA ASP A 45 20.12 17.98 10.91
C ASP A 45 18.62 18.00 10.59
N GLU A 46 18.20 17.30 9.54
CA GLU A 46 16.81 17.23 9.13
C GLU A 46 16.00 16.21 9.92
N VAL A 47 16.61 15.11 10.34
CA VAL A 47 16.00 14.25 11.36
C VAL A 47 15.84 15.01 12.68
N GLN A 48 16.79 15.86 13.07
CA GLN A 48 16.66 16.71 14.26
C GLN A 48 15.53 17.75 14.12
N LYS A 49 15.39 18.38 12.95
CA LYS A 49 14.24 19.26 12.65
C LYS A 49 12.92 18.48 12.73
N TRP A 50 12.89 17.26 12.20
CA TRP A 50 11.72 16.37 12.30
C TRP A 50 11.37 16.05 13.76
N LEU A 51 12.34 15.74 14.63
CA LEU A 51 12.12 15.53 16.07
C LEU A 51 11.50 16.77 16.75
N ASN A 52 11.89 17.97 16.33
CA ASN A 52 11.29 19.21 16.82
C ASN A 52 9.86 19.39 16.29
N ILE A 53 9.61 18.99 15.04
CA ILE A 53 8.30 19.10 14.40
C ILE A 53 7.28 18.20 15.08
N ILE A 54 7.60 16.93 15.33
CA ILE A 54 6.65 15.99 15.95
C ILE A 54 6.31 16.35 17.42
N ARG A 55 7.09 17.27 18.00
CA ARG A 55 6.87 17.88 19.32
C ARG A 55 6.16 19.24 19.26
N GLY A 56 5.79 19.71 18.07
CA GLY A 56 5.14 21.02 17.90
C GLY A 56 6.08 22.21 18.19
N SER A 57 7.40 22.02 18.12
CA SER A 57 8.41 23.05 18.43
C SER A 57 9.21 23.53 17.20
N GLY A 58 8.67 23.39 15.99
CA GLY A 58 9.28 23.85 14.74
C GLY A 58 9.01 25.34 14.43
N PRO A 59 9.95 26.07 13.80
CA PRO A 59 9.75 27.48 13.41
C PRO A 59 8.55 27.68 12.46
N ALA A 60 8.39 26.79 11.48
CA ALA A 60 7.27 26.81 10.52
C ALA A 60 5.91 26.67 11.22
N GLN A 61 5.83 25.84 12.27
CA GLN A 61 4.60 25.54 13.00
C GLN A 61 4.11 26.73 13.84
N THR A 62 5.06 27.54 14.33
CA THR A 62 4.72 28.77 15.06
C THR A 62 4.07 29.78 14.11
N ILE A 63 4.59 29.92 12.88
CA ILE A 63 4.02 30.82 11.87
C ILE A 63 2.67 30.31 11.38
N GLU A 64 2.53 29.01 11.19
CA GLU A 64 1.31 28.38 10.71
C GLU A 64 0.16 28.45 11.72
N SER A 65 0.44 28.14 12.99
CA SER A 65 -0.55 28.29 14.08
C SER A 65 -1.01 29.74 14.27
N LEU A 66 -0.18 30.73 13.93
CA LEU A 66 -0.58 32.14 13.90
C LEU A 66 -1.53 32.46 12.73
N LYS A 67 -1.46 31.72 11.62
CA LYS A 67 -2.35 31.91 10.46
C LYS A 67 -3.69 31.19 10.62
N THR A 68 -3.68 29.96 11.11
CA THR A 68 -4.90 29.12 11.24
C THR A 68 -5.60 29.31 12.59
N GLY A 69 -4.93 29.89 13.58
CA GLY A 69 -5.44 30.04 14.95
C GLY A 69 -5.48 28.73 15.75
N THR A 70 -5.07 27.61 15.16
CA THR A 70 -5.05 26.28 15.78
C THR A 70 -3.66 25.66 15.67
N ARG A 71 -3.22 24.96 16.73
CA ARG A 71 -1.94 24.22 16.68
C ARG A 71 -2.16 22.88 15.99
N PRO A 72 -1.28 22.48 15.07
CA PRO A 72 -1.38 21.17 14.46
C PRO A 72 -1.23 20.07 15.52
N PRO A 73 -2.01 18.99 15.45
CA PRO A 73 -1.99 17.95 16.46
C PRO A 73 -0.82 16.99 16.24
N TRP A 74 0.41 17.46 16.44
CA TRP A 74 1.60 16.63 16.31
C TRP A 74 1.65 15.60 17.46
N PRO A 75 2.19 14.39 17.21
CA PRO A 75 2.12 13.27 18.15
C PRO A 75 2.55 13.64 19.57
N TYR A 76 3.75 14.21 19.72
CA TYR A 76 4.32 14.57 21.03
C TYR A 76 4.00 16.01 21.46
N SER A 77 2.91 16.59 20.94
CA SER A 77 2.47 17.95 21.29
C SER A 77 1.01 18.04 21.72
N ASP A 78 0.13 17.22 21.12
CA ASP A 78 -1.30 17.24 21.41
C ASP A 78 -1.57 16.47 22.71
N VAL A 79 -2.18 17.16 23.68
CA VAL A 79 -2.50 16.61 25.00
C VAL A 79 -3.39 15.36 24.95
N ARG A 80 -4.16 15.16 23.88
CA ARG A 80 -5.00 13.97 23.67
C ARG A 80 -4.19 12.77 23.18
N LEU A 81 -3.04 13.01 22.54
CA LEU A 81 -2.17 11.96 22.00
C LEU A 81 -1.09 11.53 23.00
N LEU A 82 -0.61 12.47 23.85
CA LEU A 82 0.47 12.22 24.82
C LEU A 82 0.29 10.94 25.68
N PRO A 83 -0.90 10.64 26.24
CA PRO A 83 -1.08 9.43 27.05
C PRO A 83 -0.80 8.12 26.29
N TYR A 84 -1.04 8.13 24.97
CA TYR A 84 -0.84 6.97 24.09
C TYR A 84 0.58 6.86 23.55
N LEU A 85 1.45 7.83 23.87
CA LEU A 85 2.84 7.85 23.47
C LEU A 85 3.79 7.52 24.61
N ASN A 86 3.29 7.22 25.82
CA ASN A 86 4.11 6.73 26.93
C ASN A 86 4.91 5.49 26.53
N HIS A 87 4.29 4.55 25.80
CA HIS A 87 4.98 3.40 25.22
C HIS A 87 4.74 3.37 23.71
N ALA A 88 5.72 3.86 22.96
CA ALA A 88 5.66 3.95 21.50
C ALA A 88 6.60 2.95 20.83
N PHE A 89 6.16 2.42 19.69
CA PHE A 89 6.97 1.59 18.80
C PHE A 89 7.35 2.41 17.55
N TRP A 90 8.63 2.60 17.27
CA TRP A 90 9.09 3.33 16.09
C TRP A 90 9.69 2.35 15.09
N PHE A 91 9.16 2.33 13.88
CA PHE A 91 9.52 1.36 12.86
C PHE A 91 10.44 1.97 11.81
N LEU A 92 11.75 1.78 11.96
CA LEU A 92 12.80 2.40 11.16
C LEU A 92 13.32 1.47 10.02
N PRO A 93 14.04 2.02 9.02
CA PRO A 93 14.41 1.27 7.82
C PRO A 93 15.36 0.09 8.07
N ASN A 94 16.35 0.26 8.94
CA ASN A 94 17.41 -0.73 9.18
C ASN A 94 18.01 -0.59 10.60
N VAL A 95 18.98 -1.46 10.92
CA VAL A 95 19.63 -1.51 12.23
C VAL A 95 20.40 -0.22 12.53
N ALA A 96 21.17 0.28 11.56
CA ALA A 96 21.94 1.51 11.71
C ALA A 96 21.04 2.72 11.99
N ALA A 97 19.86 2.79 11.36
CA ALA A 97 18.87 3.85 11.63
C ALA A 97 18.28 3.75 13.04
N CYS A 98 18.02 2.53 13.55
CA CYS A 98 17.59 2.36 14.95
C CYS A 98 18.66 2.83 15.94
N GLU A 99 19.92 2.47 15.69
CA GLU A 99 21.04 2.86 16.55
C GLU A 99 21.33 4.37 16.46
N ALA A 100 21.31 4.93 15.24
CA ALA A 100 21.45 6.37 15.01
C ALA A 100 20.32 7.19 15.66
N MET A 101 19.07 6.71 15.60
CA MET A 101 17.96 7.35 16.29
C MET A 101 18.17 7.34 17.80
N LYS A 102 18.58 6.22 18.38
CA LYS A 102 18.92 6.16 19.80
C LYS A 102 19.99 7.20 20.16
N ASN A 103 21.10 7.20 19.43
CA ASN A 103 22.20 8.13 19.67
C ASN A 103 21.73 9.59 19.59
N LEU A 104 20.92 9.93 18.57
CA LEU A 104 20.37 11.28 18.39
C LEU A 104 19.46 11.69 19.56
N LEU A 105 18.54 10.81 19.98
CA LEU A 105 17.64 11.08 21.11
C LEU A 105 18.40 11.29 22.43
N GLU A 106 19.55 10.64 22.60
CA GLU A 106 20.41 10.76 23.78
C GLU A 106 21.31 12.02 23.77
N GLU A 107 21.36 12.78 22.66
CA GLU A 107 22.20 13.98 22.60
C GLU A 107 21.77 15.07 23.60
N PRO A 108 22.70 15.90 24.12
CA PRO A 108 22.40 16.83 25.21
C PRO A 108 21.29 17.84 24.90
N GLN A 109 21.12 18.25 23.65
CA GLN A 109 20.06 19.18 23.24
C GLN A 109 18.66 18.54 23.22
N ASN A 110 18.57 17.20 23.22
CA ASN A 110 17.34 16.43 23.08
C ASN A 110 16.71 16.07 24.44
N THR A 111 16.73 17.02 25.38
CA THR A 111 16.30 16.82 26.78
C THR A 111 14.90 16.26 26.97
N PHE A 112 13.95 16.62 26.10
CA PHE A 112 12.59 16.05 26.10
C PHE A 112 12.62 14.53 25.99
N TRP A 113 13.50 13.97 25.16
CA TRP A 113 13.55 12.54 24.89
C TRP A 113 14.22 11.75 26.01
N HIS A 114 14.96 12.41 26.90
CA HIS A 114 15.63 11.77 28.04
C HIS A 114 14.64 11.25 29.09
N GLU A 115 13.38 11.67 29.05
CA GLU A 115 12.31 11.06 29.87
C GLU A 115 11.90 9.67 29.39
N TYR A 116 12.26 9.29 28.15
CA TYR A 116 11.95 7.99 27.57
C TYR A 116 13.13 7.04 27.69
N GLY A 117 12.87 5.83 28.21
CA GLY A 117 13.77 4.70 28.02
C GLY A 117 13.78 4.28 26.55
N VAL A 118 14.90 4.49 25.85
CA VAL A 118 15.04 4.12 24.44
C VAL A 118 15.63 2.71 24.31
N ILE A 119 14.89 1.80 23.68
CA ILE A 119 15.27 0.39 23.50
C ILE A 119 15.44 0.09 22.01
N VAL A 120 16.64 -0.32 21.62
CA VAL A 120 16.90 -0.81 20.26
C VAL A 120 16.60 -2.31 20.20
N ALA A 121 15.44 -2.65 19.65
CA ALA A 121 15.03 -4.02 19.32
C ALA A 121 15.41 -4.34 17.86
N ALA A 122 16.69 -4.18 17.51
CA ALA A 122 17.22 -4.43 16.17
C ALA A 122 18.63 -5.05 16.23
N GLY A 123 19.08 -5.65 15.12
CA GLY A 123 20.42 -6.24 15.03
C GLY A 123 20.65 -7.44 15.96
N ALA A 124 21.86 -7.99 15.97
CA ALA A 124 22.18 -9.17 16.79
C ALA A 124 22.14 -8.88 18.31
N GLY A 125 22.48 -7.65 18.72
CA GLY A 125 22.54 -7.23 20.12
C GLY A 125 21.20 -7.26 20.87
N ALA A 126 20.08 -7.21 20.14
CA ALA A 126 18.75 -7.31 20.74
C ALA A 126 18.33 -8.74 21.12
N GLY A 127 19.10 -9.79 20.80
CA GLY A 127 18.67 -11.19 20.99
C GLY A 127 17.87 -11.73 19.79
N ILE A 128 17.89 -13.04 19.57
CA ILE A 128 17.28 -13.67 18.37
C ILE A 128 15.81 -14.03 18.65
N GLY A 129 14.91 -13.68 17.72
CA GLY A 129 13.49 -14.03 17.83
C GLY A 129 12.83 -13.46 19.09
N LEU A 130 12.29 -14.33 19.94
CA LEU A 130 11.60 -13.97 21.18
C LEU A 130 12.53 -13.36 22.24
N ASP A 131 13.84 -13.60 22.15
CA ASP A 131 14.82 -13.06 23.11
C ASP A 131 14.98 -11.53 23.02
N ALA A 132 14.39 -10.90 21.98
CA ALA A 132 14.28 -9.45 21.89
C ALA A 132 13.16 -8.83 22.73
N LEU A 133 12.24 -9.66 23.25
CA LEU A 133 11.10 -9.20 24.04
C LEU A 133 11.42 -8.89 25.52
N PRO A 134 12.26 -9.66 26.24
CA PRO A 134 12.56 -9.38 27.65
C PRO A 134 13.13 -7.98 27.92
N PRO A 135 14.07 -7.43 27.12
CA PRO A 135 14.56 -6.06 27.35
C PRO A 135 13.47 -5.00 27.26
N VAL A 136 12.56 -5.15 26.28
CA VAL A 136 11.41 -4.26 26.09
C VAL A 136 10.47 -4.34 27.29
N ARG A 137 10.08 -5.56 27.71
CA ARG A 137 9.18 -5.74 28.86
C ARG A 137 9.77 -5.21 30.16
N LYS A 138 11.08 -5.41 30.36
CA LYS A 138 11.79 -4.90 31.53
C LYS A 138 11.77 -3.37 31.57
N ALA A 139 11.98 -2.71 30.43
CA ALA A 139 11.98 -1.25 30.35
C ALA A 139 10.57 -0.66 30.55
N ILE A 140 9.53 -1.33 30.04
CA ILE A 140 8.13 -0.93 30.22
C ILE A 140 7.68 -1.10 31.69
N GLY A 141 8.16 -2.15 32.37
CA GLY A 141 7.78 -2.43 33.75
C GLY A 141 6.28 -2.71 33.89
N ASN A 142 5.60 -1.98 34.78
CA ASN A 142 4.15 -2.08 34.96
C ASN A 142 3.33 -1.37 33.86
N GLY A 143 3.98 -0.54 33.03
CA GLY A 143 3.34 0.23 31.96
C GLY A 143 2.79 1.60 32.37
N GLU A 144 2.95 2.00 33.63
CA GLU A 144 2.41 3.28 34.16
C GLU A 144 3.51 4.22 34.65
N ASP A 145 4.56 3.68 35.27
CA ASP A 145 5.61 4.49 35.91
C ASP A 145 6.74 4.91 34.96
N THR A 146 6.75 4.36 33.74
CA THR A 146 7.83 4.57 32.79
C THR A 146 7.31 5.05 31.45
N LYS A 147 8.19 5.71 30.69
CA LYS A 147 7.97 6.02 29.29
C LYS A 147 9.05 5.31 28.47
N THR A 148 8.69 4.71 27.35
CA THR A 148 9.62 3.97 26.50
C THR A 148 9.41 4.21 25.02
N ILE A 149 10.49 4.29 24.26
CA ILE A 149 10.49 4.24 22.80
C ILE A 149 11.20 2.94 22.39
N THR A 150 10.46 2.02 21.77
CA THR A 150 11.06 0.82 21.18
C THR A 150 11.36 1.05 19.71
N LEU A 151 12.64 1.06 19.35
CA LEU A 151 13.12 1.21 17.98
C LEU A 151 13.31 -0.17 17.35
N SER A 152 12.68 -0.44 16.21
CA SER A 152 12.85 -1.70 15.49
C SER A 152 12.89 -1.47 13.99
N CYS A 153 13.57 -2.36 13.27
CA CYS A 153 13.55 -2.43 11.80
C CYS A 153 12.99 -3.76 11.27
N GLY A 154 12.34 -4.56 12.13
CA GLY A 154 11.67 -5.80 11.72
C GLY A 154 11.57 -6.87 12.81
N LYS A 155 12.22 -6.69 13.97
CA LYS A 155 11.98 -7.58 15.12
C LYS A 155 10.72 -7.14 15.86
N LEU A 156 10.09 -8.10 16.53
CA LEU A 156 8.88 -7.90 17.32
C LEU A 156 7.65 -7.42 16.50
N THR A 157 7.73 -7.48 15.17
CA THR A 157 6.60 -7.22 14.27
C THR A 157 5.72 -8.46 14.09
N THR A 158 6.23 -9.64 14.45
CA THR A 158 5.52 -10.93 14.31
C THR A 158 5.63 -11.77 15.59
N GLY A 159 4.59 -12.56 15.88
CA GLY A 159 4.63 -13.59 16.92
C GLY A 159 4.73 -13.11 18.38
N VAL A 160 4.59 -11.82 18.64
CA VAL A 160 4.67 -11.25 20.01
C VAL A 160 3.54 -10.27 20.29
N THR A 161 3.20 -10.16 21.59
CA THR A 161 2.23 -9.21 22.11
C THR A 161 2.87 -8.37 23.21
N VAL A 162 2.80 -7.04 23.05
CA VAL A 162 3.16 -6.04 24.06
C VAL A 162 1.95 -5.13 24.22
N LYS A 163 1.13 -5.41 25.25
CA LYS A 163 -0.19 -4.75 25.43
C LYS A 163 -0.05 -3.24 25.67
N GLN A 164 1.04 -2.83 26.31
CA GLN A 164 1.31 -1.44 26.67
C GLN A 164 1.61 -0.53 25.47
N TRP A 165 2.06 -1.08 24.33
CA TRP A 165 2.26 -0.24 23.14
C TRP A 165 0.93 0.31 22.66
N ALA A 166 0.79 1.63 22.74
CA ALA A 166 -0.42 2.32 22.34
C ALA A 166 -0.26 3.09 21.02
N SER A 167 0.97 3.31 20.57
CA SER A 167 1.24 4.04 19.34
C SER A 167 2.39 3.44 18.54
N ILE A 168 2.29 3.53 17.22
CA ILE A 168 3.36 3.18 16.29
C ILE A 168 3.66 4.36 15.36
N LEU A 169 4.95 4.68 15.18
CA LEU A 169 5.43 5.61 14.16
C LEU A 169 5.99 4.81 12.98
N MET A 170 5.42 4.99 11.80
CA MET A 170 5.84 4.36 10.55
C MET A 170 6.94 5.20 9.87
N LEU A 171 8.20 4.90 10.19
CA LEU A 171 9.38 5.69 9.79
C LEU A 171 10.18 5.01 8.66
N ARG A 172 9.54 4.19 7.84
CA ARG A 172 10.18 3.50 6.71
C ARG A 172 9.20 3.26 5.57
N ASN A 173 9.73 3.12 4.37
CA ASN A 173 8.94 2.64 3.24
C ASN A 173 8.77 1.11 3.36
N LEU A 174 7.51 0.68 3.37
CA LEU A 174 7.12 -0.73 3.30
C LEU A 174 6.61 -1.03 1.91
N LYS A 175 7.00 -2.20 1.38
CA LYS A 175 6.71 -2.60 0.01
C LYS A 175 5.36 -3.32 -0.14
N SER A 176 4.82 -3.87 0.95
CA SER A 176 3.59 -4.65 0.91
C SER A 176 2.62 -4.18 2.01
N PRO A 177 1.31 -4.11 1.71
CA PRO A 177 0.30 -3.73 2.69
C PRO A 177 0.25 -4.68 3.89
N GLU A 178 0.50 -5.97 3.68
CA GLU A 178 0.52 -6.97 4.75
C GLU A 178 1.60 -6.66 5.77
N THR A 179 2.79 -6.26 5.32
CA THR A 179 3.90 -5.91 6.22
C THR A 179 3.57 -4.63 7.00
N TYR A 180 2.92 -3.66 6.34
CA TYR A 180 2.45 -2.42 6.97
C TYR A 180 1.46 -2.70 8.09
N PHE A 181 0.38 -3.42 7.78
CA PHE A 181 -0.67 -3.73 8.75
C PHE A 181 -0.23 -4.73 9.81
N GLN A 182 0.66 -5.67 9.49
CA GLN A 182 1.24 -6.58 10.48
C GLN A 182 2.00 -5.83 11.58
N ALA A 183 2.77 -4.81 11.20
CA ALA A 183 3.45 -3.92 12.14
C ALA A 183 2.44 -3.00 12.86
N ALA A 184 1.49 -2.41 12.12
CA ALA A 184 0.48 -1.53 12.69
C ALA A 184 -0.34 -2.22 13.79
N PHE A 185 -0.83 -3.43 13.52
CA PHE A 185 -1.65 -4.21 14.45
C PHE A 185 -0.89 -4.65 15.72
N ARG A 186 0.43 -4.47 15.81
CA ARG A 186 1.17 -4.71 17.07
C ARG A 186 0.68 -3.82 18.20
N VAL A 187 0.21 -2.61 17.90
CA VAL A 187 -0.28 -1.68 18.93
C VAL A 187 -1.78 -1.84 19.22
N GLN A 188 -2.48 -2.71 18.49
CA GLN A 188 -3.92 -2.94 18.64
C GLN A 188 -4.27 -3.85 19.84
N SER A 189 -3.34 -4.68 20.30
CA SER A 189 -3.62 -5.68 21.34
C SER A 189 -4.17 -5.03 22.63
N PRO A 190 -5.32 -5.46 23.17
CA PRO A 190 -5.95 -4.78 24.30
C PRO A 190 -5.06 -4.82 25.55
N TRP A 191 -5.07 -3.72 26.30
CA TRP A 191 -4.50 -3.65 27.64
C TRP A 191 -5.62 -3.37 28.63
N SER A 192 -5.90 -4.34 29.46
CA SER A 192 -7.00 -4.33 30.41
C SER A 192 -6.63 -5.04 31.71
N ILE A 193 -7.30 -4.66 32.79
CA ILE A 193 -7.21 -5.28 34.11
C ILE A 193 -8.54 -5.99 34.37
N PRO A 194 -8.56 -7.34 34.44
CA PRO A 194 -9.76 -8.07 34.81
C PRO A 194 -10.02 -7.95 36.31
N ASN A 195 -11.29 -7.85 36.68
CA ASN A 195 -11.77 -7.71 38.06
C ASN A 195 -10.99 -6.65 38.87
N PRO A 196 -11.00 -5.37 38.44
CA PRO A 196 -10.18 -4.32 39.04
C PRO A 196 -10.50 -4.06 40.52
N GLU A 197 -11.77 -4.18 40.91
CA GLU A 197 -12.26 -3.90 42.28
C GLU A 197 -12.42 -5.19 43.14
N GLY A 198 -12.25 -6.38 42.55
CA GLY A 198 -12.26 -7.66 43.24
C GLY A 198 -13.66 -8.27 43.46
N ASP A 199 -14.72 -7.54 43.19
CA ASP A 199 -16.12 -7.86 43.49
C ASP A 199 -16.93 -8.41 42.31
N ASP A 200 -16.57 -8.05 41.07
CA ASP A 200 -17.19 -8.56 39.84
C ASP A 200 -16.15 -9.25 38.94
N PRO A 201 -16.19 -10.60 38.81
CA PRO A 201 -15.28 -11.34 37.94
C PRO A 201 -15.46 -11.05 36.44
N ASN A 202 -16.57 -10.42 36.03
CA ASN A 202 -16.81 -10.00 34.64
C ASN A 202 -16.41 -8.54 34.37
N ALA A 203 -16.12 -7.75 35.41
CA ALA A 203 -15.68 -6.37 35.23
C ALA A 203 -14.27 -6.33 34.63
N GLU A 204 -14.06 -5.43 33.67
CA GLU A 204 -12.77 -5.24 33.01
C GLU A 204 -12.47 -3.74 32.90
N LEU A 205 -11.34 -3.29 33.47
CA LEU A 205 -10.86 -1.93 33.30
C LEU A 205 -9.96 -1.86 32.06
N ILE A 206 -10.43 -1.19 31.01
CA ILE A 206 -9.68 -0.99 29.77
C ILE A 206 -8.69 0.17 29.96
N LYS A 207 -7.39 -0.16 30.06
CA LYS A 207 -6.28 0.83 30.16
C LYS A 207 -5.94 1.45 28.81
N LYS A 208 -6.12 0.69 27.72
CA LYS A 208 -5.89 1.15 26.35
C LYS A 208 -7.17 1.00 25.52
N PRO A 209 -8.08 1.99 25.57
CA PRO A 209 -9.31 1.98 24.76
C PRO A 209 -9.02 2.23 23.29
N ILE A 210 -7.89 2.88 22.98
CA ILE A 210 -7.50 3.18 21.62
C ILE A 210 -5.99 3.16 21.41
N CYS A 211 -5.60 3.02 20.14
CA CYS A 211 -4.22 3.07 19.69
C CYS A 211 -4.10 3.85 18.37
N PHE A 212 -2.90 4.36 18.11
CA PHE A 212 -2.61 5.28 17.01
C PHE A 212 -1.49 4.76 16.10
N ILE A 213 -1.67 4.98 14.80
CA ILE A 213 -0.63 4.82 13.78
C ILE A 213 -0.31 6.21 13.28
N PHE A 214 0.97 6.60 13.34
CA PHE A 214 1.47 7.87 12.86
C PHE A 214 2.32 7.62 11.62
N ASP A 215 1.94 8.22 10.50
CA ASP A 215 2.67 8.12 9.24
C ASP A 215 2.97 9.51 8.66
N PHE A 216 4.18 9.69 8.16
CA PHE A 216 4.70 10.97 7.66
C PHE A 216 4.86 10.98 6.13
N ALA A 217 4.35 9.95 5.45
CA ALA A 217 4.24 9.88 4.00
C ALA A 217 2.77 9.58 3.62
N PRO A 218 1.87 10.59 3.63
CA PRO A 218 0.42 10.40 3.49
C PRO A 218 0.03 9.59 2.26
N THR A 219 0.48 9.98 1.07
CA THR A 219 0.19 9.28 -0.20
C THR A 219 0.52 7.79 -0.12
N ARG A 220 1.69 7.45 0.41
CA ARG A 220 2.13 6.07 0.59
C ARG A 220 1.24 5.33 1.60
N ALA A 221 0.99 5.92 2.77
CA ALA A 221 0.17 5.31 3.82
C ALA A 221 -1.25 5.00 3.33
N LEU A 222 -1.87 5.96 2.63
CA LEU A 222 -3.21 5.82 2.08
C LEU A 222 -3.24 4.80 0.94
N ARG A 223 -2.19 4.71 0.13
CA ARG A 223 -2.03 3.62 -0.85
C ARG A 223 -1.95 2.25 -0.17
N GLN A 224 -1.14 2.09 0.87
CA GLN A 224 -1.07 0.83 1.63
C GLN A 224 -2.44 0.45 2.22
N LEU A 225 -3.17 1.43 2.76
CA LEU A 225 -4.52 1.22 3.30
C LEU A 225 -5.51 0.80 2.21
N SER A 226 -5.50 1.50 1.08
CA SER A 226 -6.35 1.20 -0.07
C SER A 226 -6.09 -0.21 -0.61
N GLU A 227 -4.83 -0.54 -0.88
CA GLU A 227 -4.44 -1.85 -1.42
C GLU A 227 -4.81 -2.98 -0.45
N TYR A 228 -4.62 -2.77 0.86
CA TYR A 228 -5.03 -3.74 1.88
C TYR A 228 -6.54 -3.93 1.92
N GLY A 229 -7.31 -2.83 1.94
CA GLY A 229 -8.78 -2.87 1.97
C GLY A 229 -9.36 -3.61 0.77
N ILE A 230 -8.85 -3.32 -0.43
CA ILE A 230 -9.23 -4.03 -1.66
C ILE A 230 -8.86 -5.52 -1.57
N GLY A 231 -7.65 -5.84 -1.10
CA GLY A 231 -7.17 -7.21 -0.96
C GLY A 231 -7.96 -8.07 0.05
N LEU A 232 -8.56 -7.44 1.06
CA LEU A 232 -9.43 -8.13 2.03
C LEU A 232 -10.80 -8.52 1.46
N SER A 233 -11.25 -7.82 0.42
CA SER A 233 -12.59 -7.97 -0.17
C SER A 233 -12.52 -8.33 -1.66
N PRO A 234 -11.90 -9.47 -2.05
CA PRO A 234 -11.68 -9.81 -3.46
C PRO A 234 -12.97 -10.03 -4.25
N SER A 235 -14.10 -10.28 -3.58
CA SER A 235 -15.42 -10.43 -4.19
C SER A 235 -16.18 -9.11 -4.36
N GLU A 236 -15.70 -8.01 -3.79
CA GLU A 236 -16.34 -6.69 -3.91
C GLU A 236 -15.83 -5.99 -5.17
N PRO A 237 -16.66 -5.83 -6.21
CA PRO A 237 -16.23 -5.21 -7.47
C PRO A 237 -16.01 -3.70 -7.34
N ASN A 238 -16.49 -3.05 -6.27
CA ASN A 238 -16.28 -1.63 -6.03
C ASN A 238 -15.14 -1.39 -5.01
N PRO A 239 -13.96 -0.92 -5.44
CA PRO A 239 -12.83 -0.63 -4.55
C PRO A 239 -13.15 0.36 -3.44
N GLU A 240 -14.02 1.35 -3.69
CA GLU A 240 -14.42 2.34 -2.69
C GLU A 240 -15.20 1.71 -1.54
N LYS A 241 -16.07 0.75 -1.85
CA LYS A 241 -16.80 0.01 -0.82
C LYS A 241 -15.87 -0.91 -0.03
N ALA A 242 -14.94 -1.58 -0.71
CA ALA A 242 -13.91 -2.40 -0.04
C ALA A 242 -13.05 -1.58 0.93
N VAL A 243 -12.67 -0.35 0.53
CA VAL A 243 -11.93 0.57 1.39
C VAL A 243 -12.80 1.11 2.52
N ALA A 244 -14.07 1.45 2.26
CA ALA A 244 -15.00 1.96 3.27
C ALA A 244 -15.20 0.99 4.44
N ASP A 245 -15.31 -0.31 4.16
CA ASP A 245 -15.42 -1.34 5.18
C ASP A 245 -14.22 -1.31 6.13
N LEU A 246 -13.00 -1.23 5.61
CA LEU A 246 -11.78 -1.12 6.42
C LEU A 246 -11.74 0.19 7.22
N VAL A 247 -12.09 1.31 6.59
CA VAL A 247 -12.07 2.65 7.19
C VAL A 247 -13.07 2.78 8.34
N SER A 248 -14.18 2.03 8.32
CA SER A 248 -15.12 1.99 9.45
C SER A 248 -14.49 1.47 10.75
N PHE A 249 -13.49 0.58 10.66
CA PHE A 249 -12.74 0.05 11.82
C PHE A 249 -11.45 0.81 12.10
N LEU A 250 -10.90 1.46 11.08
CA LEU A 250 -9.69 2.27 11.14
C LEU A 250 -9.94 3.67 10.55
N PRO A 251 -10.54 4.59 11.34
CA PRO A 251 -10.68 5.97 10.92
C PRO A 251 -9.31 6.58 10.57
N VAL A 252 -9.30 7.33 9.46
CA VAL A 252 -8.10 7.96 8.89
C VAL A 252 -8.24 9.47 9.02
N LEU A 253 -7.25 10.12 9.61
CA LEU A 253 -7.14 11.56 9.65
C LEU A 253 -5.87 11.99 8.91
N ALA A 254 -5.97 13.00 8.04
CA ALA A 254 -4.82 13.58 7.38
C ALA A 254 -4.65 15.04 7.74
N TYR A 255 -3.40 15.40 8.01
CA TYR A 255 -2.93 16.76 8.12
C TYR A 255 -2.32 17.20 6.79
N ASP A 256 -2.95 18.18 6.15
CA ASP A 256 -2.60 18.72 4.82
C ASP A 256 -1.58 19.88 4.88
N GLY A 257 -0.97 20.10 6.04
CA GLY A 257 -0.15 21.28 6.31
C GLY A 257 -0.92 22.36 7.06
N ALA A 258 -2.24 22.45 6.97
CA ALA A 258 -3.02 23.48 7.67
C ALA A 258 -3.98 22.89 8.72
N ASN A 259 -4.75 21.88 8.34
CA ASN A 259 -5.81 21.31 9.17
C ASN A 259 -5.73 19.78 9.19
N MET A 260 -6.08 19.20 10.35
CA MET A 260 -6.30 17.76 10.46
C MET A 260 -7.76 17.46 10.14
N THR A 261 -8.02 16.68 9.10
CA THR A 261 -9.37 16.33 8.64
C THR A 261 -9.54 14.82 8.57
N GLN A 262 -10.74 14.31 8.87
CA GLN A 262 -11.05 12.91 8.61
C GLN A 262 -11.30 12.73 7.11
N ILE A 263 -10.67 11.71 6.52
CA ILE A 263 -10.87 11.36 5.12
C ILE A 263 -11.74 10.11 5.02
N ASP A 264 -12.67 10.12 4.07
CA ASP A 264 -13.48 8.96 3.72
C ASP A 264 -12.80 8.04 2.69
N ALA A 265 -13.46 6.94 2.32
CA ALA A 265 -12.92 6.01 1.34
C ALA A 265 -12.63 6.69 -0.01
N GLY A 266 -13.52 7.59 -0.45
CA GLY A 266 -13.37 8.37 -1.67
C GLY A 266 -12.09 9.21 -1.67
N GLY A 267 -11.87 10.03 -0.64
CA GLY A 267 -10.69 10.87 -0.50
C GLY A 267 -9.40 10.06 -0.28
N ILE A 268 -9.46 8.91 0.40
CA ILE A 268 -8.31 8.00 0.54
C ILE A 268 -7.87 7.51 -0.83
N LEU A 269 -8.82 7.08 -1.67
CA LEU A 269 -8.54 6.62 -3.03
C LEU A 269 -8.03 7.75 -3.91
N ASP A 270 -8.59 8.96 -3.79
CA ASP A 270 -8.12 10.14 -4.53
C ASP A 270 -6.65 10.45 -4.19
N ILE A 271 -6.30 10.50 -2.90
CA ILE A 271 -4.92 10.79 -2.47
C ILE A 271 -3.97 9.64 -2.81
N ALA A 272 -4.38 8.39 -2.62
CA ALA A 272 -3.56 7.23 -2.98
C ALA A 272 -3.22 7.20 -4.48
N MET A 273 -4.09 7.78 -5.31
CA MET A 273 -3.94 7.84 -6.76
C MET A 273 -3.36 9.16 -7.28
N ALA A 274 -3.27 10.22 -6.45
CA ALA A 274 -2.90 11.58 -6.84
C ALA A 274 -1.49 11.70 -7.47
N GLY A 275 -0.58 10.75 -7.25
CA GLY A 275 0.73 10.69 -7.91
C GLY A 275 0.73 10.05 -9.30
N THR A 276 -0.39 9.46 -9.74
CA THR A 276 -0.43 8.69 -11.00
C THR A 276 -0.61 9.63 -12.19
N SER A 277 0.47 9.93 -12.90
CA SER A 277 0.41 10.69 -14.15
C SER A 277 -0.34 9.93 -15.25
N ALA A 278 -0.88 10.67 -16.24
CA ALA A 278 -1.46 10.09 -17.45
C ALA A 278 -0.50 9.10 -18.14
N THR A 279 0.80 9.39 -18.13
CA THR A 279 1.84 8.51 -18.67
C THR A 279 1.93 7.18 -17.91
N LEU A 280 1.82 7.20 -16.57
CA LEU A 280 1.83 5.98 -15.77
C LEU A 280 0.56 5.15 -15.98
N LEU A 281 -0.60 5.81 -16.12
CA LEU A 281 -1.85 5.14 -16.48
C LEU A 281 -1.76 4.47 -17.85
N ALA A 282 -1.22 5.16 -18.86
CA ALA A 282 -0.98 4.58 -20.17
C ALA A 282 -0.06 3.35 -20.09
N ARG A 283 1.03 3.42 -19.31
CA ARG A 283 1.94 2.28 -19.09
C ARG A 283 1.24 1.10 -18.40
N LYS A 284 0.24 1.32 -17.54
CA LYS A 284 -0.55 0.21 -16.96
C LYS A 284 -1.29 -0.57 -18.05
N TRP A 285 -1.83 0.11 -19.06
CA TRP A 285 -2.51 -0.49 -20.21
C TRP A 285 -1.57 -1.18 -21.22
N GLU A 286 -0.28 -0.89 -21.15
CA GLU A 286 0.78 -1.57 -21.92
C GLU A 286 1.38 -2.79 -21.20
N SER A 287 0.91 -3.10 -19.99
CA SER A 287 1.51 -4.15 -19.16
C SER A 287 1.26 -5.55 -19.73
N ALA A 288 2.34 -6.33 -19.80
CA ALA A 288 2.30 -7.75 -20.12
C ALA A 288 1.45 -8.58 -19.16
N MET A 289 1.18 -8.08 -17.95
CA MET A 289 0.35 -8.76 -16.93
C MET A 289 -1.15 -8.68 -17.22
N LEU A 290 -1.59 -7.83 -18.15
CA LEU A 290 -3.00 -7.73 -18.53
C LEU A 290 -3.48 -8.94 -19.36
N VAL A 291 -2.55 -9.73 -19.89
CA VAL A 291 -2.86 -10.81 -20.83
C VAL A 291 -2.13 -12.08 -20.41
N ASN A 292 -2.81 -13.22 -20.48
CA ASN A 292 -2.23 -14.51 -20.21
C ASN A 292 -2.00 -15.26 -21.52
N VAL A 293 -0.75 -15.65 -21.75
CA VAL A 293 -0.31 -16.39 -22.94
C VAL A 293 0.40 -17.69 -22.54
N ASP A 294 0.16 -18.20 -21.33
CA ASP A 294 0.65 -19.49 -20.87
C ASP A 294 0.06 -20.64 -21.71
N ASN A 295 0.66 -21.83 -21.62
CA ASN A 295 0.29 -22.95 -22.47
C ASN A 295 -1.14 -23.42 -22.23
N ASP A 296 -1.63 -23.37 -20.99
CA ASP A 296 -2.97 -23.86 -20.66
C ASP A 296 -4.03 -22.89 -21.20
N THR A 297 -3.77 -21.59 -21.09
CA THR A 297 -4.62 -20.55 -21.72
C THR A 297 -4.62 -20.67 -23.24
N LEU A 298 -3.46 -20.80 -23.87
CA LEU A 298 -3.35 -20.97 -25.32
C LEU A 298 -4.02 -22.26 -25.82
N ARG A 299 -3.91 -23.36 -25.07
CA ARG A 299 -4.59 -24.63 -25.39
C ARG A 299 -6.11 -24.49 -25.32
N ARG A 300 -6.64 -23.83 -24.28
CA ARG A 300 -8.08 -23.52 -24.20
C ARG A 300 -8.61 -22.71 -25.38
N VAL A 301 -7.80 -21.77 -25.89
CA VAL A 301 -8.15 -21.00 -27.11
C VAL A 301 -8.13 -21.89 -28.34
N LEU A 302 -7.10 -22.75 -28.49
CA LEU A 302 -6.99 -23.67 -29.62
C LEU A 302 -8.13 -24.70 -29.67
N ASP A 303 -8.54 -25.21 -28.51
CA ASP A 303 -9.60 -26.22 -28.38
C ASP A 303 -11.02 -25.63 -28.57
N ASN A 304 -11.16 -24.31 -28.68
CA ASN A 304 -12.43 -23.62 -28.88
C ASN A 304 -12.42 -22.89 -30.24
N PRO A 305 -13.15 -23.39 -31.26
CA PRO A 305 -13.18 -22.79 -32.60
C PRO A 305 -13.63 -21.33 -32.62
N GLU A 306 -14.59 -20.95 -31.76
CA GLU A 306 -15.09 -19.58 -31.67
C GLU A 306 -14.02 -18.65 -31.09
N ALA A 307 -13.30 -19.10 -30.06
CA ALA A 307 -12.21 -18.34 -29.44
C ALA A 307 -11.01 -18.19 -30.38
N LEU A 308 -10.68 -19.24 -31.14
CA LEU A 308 -9.64 -19.19 -32.16
C LEU A 308 -10.00 -18.18 -33.25
N ALA A 309 -11.23 -18.23 -33.76
CA ALA A 309 -11.72 -17.26 -34.73
C ALA A 309 -11.73 -15.83 -34.16
N ALA A 310 -12.04 -15.65 -32.87
CA ALA A 310 -12.00 -14.35 -32.20
C ALA A 310 -10.56 -13.80 -32.16
N VAL A 311 -9.57 -14.56 -31.71
CA VAL A 311 -8.17 -14.05 -31.68
C VAL A 311 -7.63 -13.74 -33.06
N GLU A 312 -8.07 -14.46 -34.09
CA GLU A 312 -7.68 -14.21 -35.49
C GLU A 312 -8.24 -12.90 -36.07
N ARG A 313 -9.33 -12.37 -35.50
CA ARG A 313 -9.88 -11.06 -35.87
C ARG A 313 -9.12 -9.90 -35.25
N ILE A 314 -8.30 -10.14 -34.22
CA ILE A 314 -7.50 -9.10 -33.57
C ILE A 314 -6.53 -8.49 -34.59
N GLU A 315 -6.41 -7.15 -34.57
CA GLU A 315 -5.61 -6.44 -35.53
C GLU A 315 -4.15 -6.92 -35.56
N GLY A 316 -3.68 -7.20 -36.77
CA GLY A 316 -2.30 -7.62 -37.01
C GLY A 316 -2.00 -9.05 -36.54
N TRP A 317 -3.01 -9.86 -36.17
CA TRP A 317 -2.86 -11.28 -35.86
C TRP A 317 -2.36 -12.08 -37.08
N ARG A 318 -2.88 -11.77 -38.28
CA ARG A 318 -2.47 -12.41 -39.55
C ARG A 318 -0.95 -12.35 -39.80
N ALA A 319 -0.26 -11.34 -39.27
CA ALA A 319 1.19 -11.20 -39.41
C ALA A 319 1.99 -12.22 -38.58
N LEU A 320 1.35 -12.95 -37.66
CA LEU A 320 1.97 -13.99 -36.84
C LEU A 320 2.14 -15.32 -37.59
N GLY A 321 1.47 -15.47 -38.74
CA GLY A 321 1.40 -16.69 -39.52
C GLY A 321 0.35 -17.68 -39.00
N ASP A 322 -0.01 -18.62 -39.87
CA ASP A 322 -1.00 -19.65 -39.57
C ASP A 322 -0.49 -20.59 -38.46
N ASN A 323 -1.41 -21.12 -37.65
CA ASN A 323 -1.13 -22.11 -36.60
C ASN A 323 -0.07 -21.66 -35.56
N VAL A 324 0.04 -20.35 -35.31
CA VAL A 324 1.02 -19.81 -34.35
C VAL A 324 0.84 -20.37 -32.93
N ILE A 325 -0.41 -20.54 -32.48
CA ILE A 325 -0.75 -21.09 -31.16
C ILE A 325 -0.31 -22.56 -31.07
N GLU A 326 -0.69 -23.37 -32.06
CA GLU A 326 -0.32 -24.78 -32.15
C GLU A 326 1.21 -24.96 -32.17
N THR A 327 1.91 -24.11 -32.93
CA THR A 327 3.38 -24.10 -32.99
C THR A 327 4.00 -23.85 -31.60
N ILE A 328 3.47 -22.90 -30.83
CA ILE A 328 3.97 -22.62 -29.47
C ILE A 328 3.77 -23.84 -28.55
N ILE A 329 2.59 -24.46 -28.61
CA ILE A 329 2.25 -25.62 -27.78
C ILE A 329 3.17 -26.80 -28.12
N ASN A 330 3.31 -27.12 -29.41
CA ASN A 330 4.14 -28.24 -29.88
C ASN A 330 5.60 -28.05 -29.46
N LYS A 331 6.18 -26.87 -29.74
CA LYS A 331 7.57 -26.57 -29.36
C LYS A 331 7.78 -26.58 -27.84
N SER A 332 6.78 -26.12 -27.08
CA SER A 332 6.86 -26.16 -25.61
C SER A 332 6.83 -27.58 -25.06
N GLU A 333 6.07 -28.51 -25.65
CA GLU A 333 6.08 -29.92 -25.24
C GLU A 333 7.42 -30.58 -25.63
N THR A 334 7.97 -30.29 -26.82
CA THR A 334 9.32 -30.74 -27.21
C THR A 334 10.39 -30.31 -26.20
N VAL A 335 10.36 -29.05 -25.77
CA VAL A 335 11.26 -28.52 -24.72
C VAL A 335 11.06 -29.25 -23.39
N LYS A 336 9.82 -29.56 -23.02
CA LYS A 336 9.49 -30.26 -21.77
C LYS A 336 10.02 -31.69 -21.80
N ASP A 337 9.90 -32.39 -22.93
CA ASP A 337 10.42 -33.74 -23.12
C ASP A 337 11.96 -33.77 -23.09
N LEU A 338 12.61 -32.83 -23.78
CA LEU A 338 14.07 -32.67 -23.73
C LEU A 338 14.57 -32.35 -22.31
N LYS A 339 13.86 -31.52 -21.55
CA LYS A 339 14.17 -31.25 -20.14
C LYS A 339 13.97 -32.46 -19.23
N LYS A 340 12.96 -33.30 -19.50
CA LYS A 340 12.75 -34.55 -18.78
C LYS A 340 13.89 -35.52 -19.06
N LYS A 341 14.27 -35.68 -20.32
CA LYS A 341 15.43 -36.48 -20.73
C LYS A 341 16.74 -36.00 -20.10
N ALA A 342 16.92 -34.69 -19.95
CA ALA A 342 18.08 -34.09 -19.26
C ALA A 342 18.14 -34.39 -17.75
N LYS A 343 17.00 -34.73 -17.12
CA LYS A 343 16.96 -35.18 -15.72
C LYS A 343 17.33 -36.66 -15.59
N ASP A 344 17.01 -37.45 -16.60
CA ASP A 344 17.24 -38.90 -16.64
C ASP A 344 18.61 -39.28 -17.25
N GLY A 345 19.37 -38.30 -17.78
CA GLY A 345 20.72 -38.49 -18.33
C GLY A 345 21.31 -37.22 -18.98
N GLU A 346 22.55 -37.28 -19.48
CA GLU A 346 23.17 -36.14 -20.18
C GLU A 346 22.64 -35.96 -21.61
N LEU A 347 22.23 -34.73 -21.95
CA LEU A 347 21.89 -34.35 -23.33
C LEU A 347 23.14 -34.24 -24.21
N SER A 348 23.03 -34.71 -25.46
CA SER A 348 24.04 -34.50 -26.49
C SER A 348 24.20 -33.02 -26.87
N LYS A 349 25.31 -32.66 -27.52
CA LYS A 349 25.54 -31.28 -28.00
C LYS A 349 24.46 -30.82 -29.00
N ALA A 350 23.93 -31.73 -29.81
CA ALA A 350 22.86 -31.43 -30.75
C ALA A 350 21.54 -31.13 -30.02
N GLU A 351 21.16 -31.98 -29.05
CA GLU A 351 19.94 -31.80 -28.25
C GLU A 351 20.00 -30.55 -27.36
N LYS A 352 21.18 -30.17 -26.85
CA LYS A 352 21.37 -28.90 -26.12
C LYS A 352 21.16 -27.68 -27.03
N LYS A 353 21.62 -27.76 -28.29
CA LYS A 353 21.43 -26.70 -29.27
C LYS A 353 19.95 -26.59 -29.65
N GLU A 354 19.32 -27.72 -29.96
CA GLU A 354 17.88 -27.82 -30.26
C GLU A 354 17.02 -27.28 -29.10
N LEU A 355 17.29 -27.70 -27.87
CA LEU A 355 16.62 -27.18 -26.67
C LEU A 355 16.68 -25.65 -26.59
N THR A 356 17.86 -25.06 -26.88
CA THR A 356 18.05 -23.61 -26.81
C THR A 356 17.32 -22.88 -27.94
N GLU A 357 17.33 -23.46 -29.14
CA GLU A 357 16.69 -22.91 -30.34
C GLU A 357 15.17 -22.96 -30.22
N GLU A 358 14.61 -24.11 -29.84
CA GLU A 358 13.19 -24.31 -29.57
C GLU A 358 12.70 -23.40 -28.44
N GLU A 359 13.47 -23.29 -27.34
CA GLU A 359 13.14 -22.35 -26.25
C GLU A 359 13.07 -20.90 -26.72
N ARG A 360 14.03 -20.49 -27.55
CA ARG A 360 14.07 -19.13 -28.07
C ARG A 360 12.88 -18.86 -29.00
N GLU A 361 12.55 -19.80 -29.86
CA GLU A 361 11.47 -19.65 -30.83
C GLU A 361 10.09 -19.57 -30.18
N TYR A 362 9.73 -20.50 -29.29
CA TYR A 362 8.41 -20.44 -28.67
C TYR A 362 8.26 -19.21 -27.77
N LYS A 363 9.33 -18.79 -27.05
CA LYS A 363 9.32 -17.55 -26.26
C LYS A 363 9.12 -16.32 -27.14
N ASN A 364 9.76 -16.28 -28.31
CA ASN A 364 9.62 -15.18 -29.26
C ASN A 364 8.19 -15.12 -29.84
N LYS A 365 7.64 -16.25 -30.30
CA LYS A 365 6.25 -16.32 -30.79
C LYS A 365 5.23 -15.95 -29.70
N ARG A 366 5.43 -16.43 -28.47
CA ARG A 366 4.60 -16.05 -27.31
C ARG A 366 4.64 -14.55 -27.07
N LYS A 367 5.82 -13.94 -27.13
CA LYS A 367 5.98 -12.48 -26.99
C LYS A 367 5.21 -11.74 -28.08
N GLN A 368 5.26 -12.21 -29.33
CA GLN A 368 4.51 -11.59 -30.43
C GLN A 368 2.99 -11.68 -30.23
N ILE A 369 2.46 -12.82 -29.77
CA ILE A 369 1.04 -12.95 -29.39
C ILE A 369 0.71 -11.95 -28.28
N GLN A 370 1.52 -11.91 -27.23
CA GLN A 370 1.34 -11.00 -26.10
C GLN A 370 1.31 -9.53 -26.57
N GLU A 371 2.22 -9.13 -27.47
CA GLU A 371 2.23 -7.78 -28.04
C GLU A 371 0.94 -7.45 -28.80
N LYS A 372 0.33 -8.41 -29.52
CA LYS A 372 -0.96 -8.19 -30.20
C LYS A 372 -2.10 -8.02 -29.20
N LEU A 373 -2.15 -8.84 -28.15
CA LEU A 373 -3.17 -8.75 -27.10
C LEU A 373 -3.03 -7.47 -26.27
N ILE A 374 -1.80 -7.01 -25.99
CA ILE A 374 -1.56 -5.72 -25.33
C ILE A 374 -2.00 -4.57 -26.23
N LYS A 375 -1.69 -4.59 -27.54
CA LYS A 375 -2.16 -3.57 -28.50
C LYS A 375 -3.68 -3.50 -28.61
N PHE A 376 -4.36 -4.61 -28.38
CA PHE A 376 -5.80 -4.61 -28.21
C PHE A 376 -6.18 -3.90 -26.90
N ALA A 377 -5.55 -4.27 -25.78
CA ALA A 377 -5.86 -3.71 -24.46
C ALA A 377 -5.66 -2.19 -24.40
N THR A 378 -4.66 -1.63 -25.09
CA THR A 378 -4.41 -0.18 -25.15
C THR A 378 -5.52 0.63 -25.84
N ARG A 379 -6.47 -0.02 -26.52
CA ARG A 379 -7.65 0.65 -27.10
C ARG A 379 -8.77 0.85 -26.09
N ILE A 380 -8.81 0.03 -25.03
CA ILE A 380 -9.86 0.06 -24.01
C ILE A 380 -9.99 1.44 -23.35
N PRO A 381 -8.91 2.16 -22.97
CA PRO A 381 -9.01 3.50 -22.39
C PRO A 381 -9.76 4.52 -23.25
N ALA A 382 -9.67 4.42 -24.60
CA ALA A 382 -10.35 5.37 -25.48
C ALA A 382 -11.87 5.27 -25.33
N PHE A 383 -12.39 4.07 -25.10
CA PHE A 383 -13.81 3.84 -24.87
C PHE A 383 -14.28 4.40 -23.53
N MET A 384 -13.41 4.42 -22.52
CA MET A 384 -13.75 4.99 -21.22
C MET A 384 -14.01 6.50 -21.30
N TYR A 385 -13.23 7.24 -22.11
CA TYR A 385 -13.49 8.67 -22.34
C TYR A 385 -14.79 8.96 -23.12
N LEU A 386 -15.35 7.97 -23.82
CA LEU A 386 -16.49 8.15 -24.74
C LEU A 386 -17.85 7.82 -24.09
N THR A 387 -17.86 7.35 -22.85
CA THR A 387 -19.07 6.94 -22.14
C THR A 387 -19.28 7.81 -20.91
N ASP A 388 -20.52 8.29 -20.75
CA ASP A 388 -20.98 9.01 -19.55
C ASP A 388 -21.34 8.05 -18.40
N PHE A 389 -21.36 6.73 -18.63
CA PHE A 389 -21.67 5.76 -17.59
C PHE A 389 -20.49 5.56 -16.64
N ARG A 390 -20.78 5.50 -15.34
CA ARG A 390 -19.80 5.20 -14.29
C ARG A 390 -19.59 3.70 -14.19
N GLU A 391 -18.57 3.18 -14.86
CA GLU A 391 -18.25 1.76 -14.88
C GLU A 391 -17.17 1.39 -13.85
N ASN A 392 -17.44 0.38 -13.04
CA ASN A 392 -16.50 -0.11 -12.03
C ASN A 392 -15.64 -1.28 -12.55
N THR A 393 -16.06 -1.89 -13.66
CA THR A 393 -15.42 -3.08 -14.22
C THR A 393 -15.20 -2.95 -15.73
N LEU A 394 -14.26 -3.72 -16.25
CA LEU A 394 -14.01 -3.85 -17.68
C LEU A 394 -15.25 -4.33 -18.45
N VAL A 395 -16.06 -5.20 -17.85
CA VAL A 395 -17.30 -5.69 -18.45
C VAL A 395 -18.31 -4.56 -18.56
N ASP A 396 -18.42 -3.71 -17.53
CA ASP A 396 -19.29 -2.53 -17.60
C ASP A 396 -18.85 -1.61 -18.74
N VAL A 397 -17.54 -1.31 -18.85
CA VAL A 397 -17.00 -0.44 -19.92
C VAL A 397 -17.40 -0.98 -21.29
N ILE A 398 -17.38 -2.29 -21.50
CA ILE A 398 -17.63 -2.88 -22.83
C ILE A 398 -19.12 -3.09 -23.11
N THR A 399 -19.93 -3.38 -22.09
CA THR A 399 -21.36 -3.69 -22.25
C THR A 399 -22.25 -2.45 -22.29
N LYS A 400 -21.81 -1.33 -21.69
CA LYS A 400 -22.58 -0.07 -21.68
C LYS A 400 -22.26 0.85 -22.85
N ILE A 401 -21.22 0.51 -23.62
CA ILE A 401 -20.81 1.24 -24.82
C ILE A 401 -21.49 0.65 -26.06
N GLU A 402 -21.71 1.50 -27.06
CA GLU A 402 -22.24 1.09 -28.37
C GLU A 402 -21.45 -0.11 -28.94
N PRO A 403 -22.07 -1.32 -29.02
CA PRO A 403 -21.37 -2.53 -29.45
C PRO A 403 -20.76 -2.44 -30.86
N GLU A 404 -21.35 -1.62 -31.72
CA GLU A 404 -20.86 -1.36 -33.08
C GLU A 404 -19.52 -0.59 -33.08
N LEU A 405 -19.38 0.39 -32.19
CA LEU A 405 -18.13 1.14 -32.03
C LEU A 405 -17.02 0.22 -31.49
N PHE A 406 -17.34 -0.62 -30.51
CA PHE A 406 -16.41 -1.60 -29.96
C PHE A 406 -15.91 -2.57 -31.04
N LEU A 407 -16.81 -3.10 -31.86
CA LEU A 407 -16.45 -3.95 -33.00
C LEU A 407 -15.57 -3.22 -34.01
N THR A 408 -15.91 -1.98 -34.35
CA THR A 408 -15.18 -1.20 -35.36
C THR A 408 -13.74 -0.90 -34.93
N VAL A 409 -13.54 -0.54 -33.66
CA VAL A 409 -12.22 -0.13 -33.13
C VAL A 409 -11.37 -1.34 -32.75
N THR A 410 -11.96 -2.45 -32.30
CA THR A 410 -11.21 -3.60 -31.78
C THR A 410 -11.18 -4.83 -32.69
N GLY A 411 -12.14 -4.92 -33.63
CA GLY A 411 -12.37 -6.11 -34.45
C GLY A 411 -13.12 -7.24 -33.73
N LEU A 412 -13.49 -7.06 -32.45
CA LEU A 412 -14.20 -8.06 -31.65
C LEU A 412 -15.61 -7.59 -31.29
N THR A 413 -16.56 -8.53 -31.29
CA THR A 413 -17.86 -8.29 -30.67
C THR A 413 -17.74 -8.37 -29.14
N VAL A 414 -18.75 -7.88 -28.43
CA VAL A 414 -18.84 -8.02 -26.96
C VAL A 414 -18.83 -9.50 -26.55
N GLU A 415 -19.46 -10.37 -27.34
CA GLU A 415 -19.49 -11.81 -27.10
C GLU A 415 -18.11 -12.47 -27.26
N ASP A 416 -17.37 -12.10 -28.32
CA ASP A 416 -16.00 -12.55 -28.54
C ASP A 416 -15.10 -12.16 -27.35
N PHE A 417 -15.18 -10.90 -26.93
CA PHE A 417 -14.39 -10.40 -25.82
C PHE A 417 -14.71 -11.14 -24.51
N ASN A 418 -16.01 -11.30 -24.20
CA ASN A 418 -16.45 -12.05 -23.03
C ASN A 418 -15.99 -13.51 -23.07
N LEU A 419 -15.97 -14.14 -24.26
CA LEU A 419 -15.42 -15.48 -24.42
C LEU A 419 -13.92 -15.52 -24.08
N LEU A 420 -13.12 -14.58 -24.60
CA LEU A 420 -11.69 -14.50 -24.31
C LEU A 420 -11.40 -14.22 -22.83
N VAL A 421 -12.23 -13.40 -22.17
CA VAL A 421 -12.18 -13.19 -20.71
C VAL A 421 -12.47 -14.49 -19.95
N ARG A 422 -13.53 -15.24 -20.32
CA ARG A 422 -13.87 -16.52 -19.69
C ARG A 422 -12.75 -17.56 -19.84
N LEU A 423 -12.05 -17.54 -20.97
CA LEU A 423 -10.88 -18.40 -21.22
C LEU A 423 -9.59 -17.88 -20.56
N ARG A 424 -9.68 -16.79 -19.79
CA ARG A 424 -8.57 -16.12 -19.08
C ARG A 424 -7.48 -15.57 -19.98
N VAL A 425 -7.76 -15.30 -21.26
CA VAL A 425 -6.82 -14.64 -22.18
C VAL A 425 -6.51 -13.23 -21.69
N PHE A 426 -7.53 -12.53 -21.20
CA PHE A 426 -7.42 -11.25 -20.53
C PHE A 426 -7.50 -11.42 -19.02
N ASN A 427 -6.59 -10.77 -18.30
CA ASN A 427 -6.56 -10.77 -16.84
C ASN A 427 -7.52 -9.71 -16.30
N THR A 428 -8.76 -10.12 -16.05
CA THR A 428 -9.85 -9.22 -15.62
C THR A 428 -9.52 -8.46 -14.34
N GLU A 429 -8.83 -9.07 -13.37
CA GLU A 429 -8.45 -8.41 -12.12
C GLU A 429 -7.54 -7.22 -12.40
N ARG A 430 -6.46 -7.45 -13.16
CA ARG A 430 -5.50 -6.41 -13.54
C ARG A 430 -6.09 -5.34 -14.44
N MET A 431 -7.02 -5.72 -15.32
CA MET A 431 -7.70 -4.77 -16.19
C MET A 431 -8.73 -3.93 -15.42
N ASN A 432 -9.45 -4.50 -14.46
CA ASN A 432 -10.35 -3.76 -13.58
C ASN A 432 -9.57 -2.75 -12.70
N GLU A 433 -8.41 -3.14 -12.18
CA GLU A 433 -7.49 -2.21 -11.48
C GLU A 433 -7.10 -1.02 -12.39
N ALA A 434 -6.80 -1.29 -13.67
CA ALA A 434 -6.45 -0.26 -14.64
C ALA A 434 -7.63 0.64 -15.02
N VAL A 435 -8.84 0.07 -15.16
CA VAL A 435 -10.11 0.81 -15.37
C VAL A 435 -10.37 1.74 -14.19
N PHE A 436 -10.31 1.23 -12.96
CA PHE A 436 -10.54 2.02 -11.76
C PHE A 436 -9.55 3.18 -11.64
N ALA A 437 -8.26 2.92 -11.84
CA ALA A 437 -7.21 3.93 -11.78
C ALA A 437 -7.41 5.05 -12.81
N PHE A 438 -7.84 4.69 -14.02
CA PHE A 438 -8.12 5.65 -15.08
C PHE A 438 -9.33 6.52 -14.77
N ARG A 439 -10.44 5.94 -14.28
CA ARG A 439 -11.65 6.70 -13.93
C ARG A 439 -11.39 7.72 -12.83
N ARG A 440 -10.65 7.35 -11.79
CA ARG A 440 -10.30 8.30 -10.71
C ARG A 440 -9.44 9.46 -11.20
N TYR A 441 -8.54 9.21 -12.15
CA TYR A 441 -7.75 10.29 -12.79
C TYR A 441 -8.62 11.22 -13.64
N GLU A 442 -9.55 10.67 -14.42
CA GLU A 442 -10.52 11.43 -15.20
C GLU A 442 -11.44 12.26 -14.28
N ASP A 443 -11.96 11.67 -13.21
CA ASP A 443 -12.81 12.36 -12.23
C ASP A 443 -12.08 13.51 -11.54
N ALA A 444 -10.82 13.31 -11.12
CA ALA A 444 -10.01 14.38 -10.56
C ALA A 444 -9.82 15.53 -11.57
N SER A 445 -9.69 15.20 -12.87
CA SER A 445 -9.57 16.19 -13.95
C SER A 445 -10.89 16.94 -14.21
N LEU A 446 -12.04 16.26 -14.08
CA LEU A 446 -13.38 16.86 -14.22
C LEU A 446 -13.78 17.71 -13.01
N ARG A 447 -13.36 17.36 -11.79
CA ARG A 447 -13.59 18.21 -10.60
C ARG A 447 -12.89 19.56 -10.74
N TYR A 448 -11.72 19.62 -11.39
CA TYR A 448 -11.03 20.88 -11.69
C TYR A 448 -11.83 21.81 -12.62
N THR A 449 -12.74 21.28 -13.44
CA THR A 449 -13.61 22.07 -14.34
C THR A 449 -14.93 22.49 -13.69
N GLY A 450 -15.15 22.19 -12.41
CA GLY A 450 -16.33 22.62 -11.64
C GLY A 450 -17.56 21.72 -11.80
N ILE A 451 -17.39 20.51 -12.35
CA ILE A 451 -18.45 19.50 -12.45
C ILE A 451 -18.37 18.61 -11.20
N GLU A 452 -19.36 18.71 -10.30
CA GLU A 452 -19.44 17.83 -9.12
C GLU A 452 -19.66 16.38 -9.54
N SER A 453 -18.77 15.49 -9.11
CA SER A 453 -18.81 14.07 -9.45
C SER A 453 -19.42 13.17 -8.36
N HIS A 454 -19.87 13.73 -7.22
CA HIS A 454 -20.34 12.94 -6.08
C HIS A 454 -21.63 13.48 -5.44
N GLU A 455 -22.78 12.89 -5.77
CA GLU A 455 -23.91 12.85 -4.85
C GLU A 455 -23.69 11.71 -3.84
N GLY A 456 -23.74 12.01 -2.54
CA GLY A 456 -23.69 11.00 -1.47
C GLY A 456 -22.50 11.09 -0.50
N LEU A 457 -21.65 12.11 -0.60
CA LEU A 457 -20.62 12.36 0.41
C LEU A 457 -21.28 12.60 1.77
N THR A 458 -21.10 11.64 2.66
CA THR A 458 -21.56 11.75 4.04
C THR A 458 -20.62 12.73 4.72
N HIS A 459 -21.15 13.83 5.27
CA HIS A 459 -20.37 14.72 6.12
C HIS A 459 -19.90 13.94 7.36
N ILE A 460 -18.63 13.55 7.36
CA ILE A 460 -18.01 12.86 8.49
C ILE A 460 -17.38 13.90 9.43
N GLY A 461 -17.54 13.66 10.73
CA GLY A 461 -17.24 14.62 11.80
C GLY A 461 -15.80 15.16 11.81
N GLY A 462 -15.63 16.34 12.42
CA GLY A 462 -14.33 17.01 12.51
C GLY A 462 -13.34 16.34 13.47
N TYR A 463 -12.08 16.78 13.43
CA TYR A 463 -10.97 16.27 14.24
C TYR A 463 -11.31 15.97 15.71
N ASP A 464 -12.02 16.89 16.37
CA ASP A 464 -12.36 16.75 17.78
C ASP A 464 -13.27 15.55 18.05
N THR A 465 -14.29 15.33 17.21
CA THR A 465 -15.21 14.18 17.34
C THR A 465 -14.52 12.84 17.16
N VAL A 466 -13.45 12.83 16.36
CA VAL A 466 -12.74 11.63 15.98
C VAL A 466 -11.62 11.33 16.93
N VAL A 467 -11.03 12.29 17.66
CA VAL A 467 -9.95 12.00 18.63
C VAL A 467 -10.46 11.82 20.05
N GLU A 468 -11.60 12.41 20.39
CA GLU A 468 -12.20 12.26 21.71
C GLU A 468 -12.67 10.80 21.94
N ILE A 469 -12.61 10.35 23.19
CA ILE A 469 -13.24 9.10 23.63
C ILE A 469 -14.56 9.53 24.25
N ALA A 470 -15.68 9.05 23.72
CA ALA A 470 -16.97 9.22 24.39
C ALA A 470 -16.81 8.65 25.81
N GLN A 471 -16.82 9.53 26.81
CA GLN A 471 -16.80 9.08 28.20
C GLN A 471 -18.08 8.23 28.40
N PRO A 472 -17.99 7.04 29.01
CA PRO A 472 -19.19 6.35 29.43
C PRO A 472 -19.98 7.31 30.31
N GLN A 473 -21.25 7.55 29.96
CA GLN A 473 -22.18 8.30 30.80
C GLN A 473 -22.08 7.68 32.19
N ARG A 474 -21.56 8.45 33.16
CA ARG A 474 -21.77 8.12 34.56
C ARG A 474 -23.26 8.25 34.76
N ASP A 475 -23.95 7.12 34.85
CA ASP A 475 -25.31 7.07 35.37
C ASP A 475 -25.25 7.71 36.76
N THR A 476 -25.68 8.97 36.82
CA THR A 476 -25.96 9.64 38.07
C THR A 476 -27.16 8.92 38.69
N SER A 477 -26.89 8.13 39.72
CA SER A 477 -27.89 7.70 40.70
C SER A 477 -27.47 8.18 42.07
#